data_AF-A0A7W1SNC8-F1
#
_entry.id   AF-A0A7W1SNC8-F1
#
_cell.length_a   1.000
_cell.length_b   1.000
_cell.length_c   1.000
_cell.angle_alpha   90.00
_cell.angle_beta   90.00
_cell.angle_gamma   90.00
#
_symmetry.space_group_name_H-M   'P 1'
#
loop_
_entity.id
_entity.type
_entity.pdbx_description
1 polymer ?
#
loop_
_entity_poly.entity_id
_entity_poly.type
_entity_poly.pdbx_seq_one_letter_code
_entity_poly.pdbx_strand_id
1 'polypeptide(L)'
;MANFKFLILFSLLLITDISVKAQNWGCYDSLLINIGAFCIPDYDPVCACNGETYRNYCFAKNDGYQQYYNGICELIDFNIKTNPVLHNLELDLITSQEGNVTIHIVDWYGKVYYQDFFYGINRRQIQIPVGNFDQGVFMVIARFGDLEVVVKKFVKIAI
;
A
#
# COMPACT_ATOMS: atom_id res chain seq x y z
N MET A 1 59.10 -31.34 -19.69
CA MET A 1 57.68 -31.56 -20.07
C MET A 1 56.83 -31.35 -18.83
N ALA A 2 56.29 -30.13 -18.65
CA ALA A 2 55.44 -29.80 -17.52
C ALA A 2 54.07 -30.49 -17.71
N ASN A 3 53.62 -31.22 -16.68
CA ASN A 3 52.41 -32.04 -16.71
C ASN A 3 51.16 -31.18 -16.89
N PHE A 4 50.70 -31.06 -18.14
CA PHE A 4 49.48 -30.34 -18.55
C PHE A 4 48.23 -30.79 -17.76
N LYS A 5 48.22 -32.04 -17.27
CA LYS A 5 47.17 -32.58 -16.39
C LYS A 5 47.05 -31.87 -15.04
N PHE A 6 48.14 -31.31 -14.50
CA PHE A 6 48.15 -30.66 -13.19
C PHE A 6 47.59 -29.22 -13.26
N LEU A 7 47.76 -28.54 -14.41
CA LEU A 7 47.21 -27.20 -14.66
C LEU A 7 45.68 -27.21 -14.82
N ILE A 8 45.11 -28.27 -15.39
CA ILE A 8 43.65 -28.43 -15.51
C ILE A 8 43.01 -28.75 -14.15
N LEU A 9 43.70 -29.50 -13.28
CA LEU A 9 43.17 -29.80 -11.93
C LEU A 9 43.15 -28.56 -11.02
N PHE A 10 44.13 -27.66 -11.19
CA PHE A 10 44.22 -26.43 -10.39
C PHE A 10 43.22 -25.35 -10.84
N SER A 11 42.81 -25.34 -12.13
CA SER A 11 41.80 -24.40 -12.62
C SER A 11 40.36 -24.78 -12.21
N LEU A 12 40.08 -26.07 -12.00
CA LEU A 12 38.78 -26.56 -11.51
C LEU A 12 38.54 -26.29 -10.02
N LEU A 13 39.60 -26.12 -9.22
CA LEU A 13 39.53 -25.80 -7.79
C LEU A 13 39.28 -24.30 -7.50
N LEU A 14 39.31 -23.44 -8.51
CA LEU A 14 39.04 -21.99 -8.38
C LEU A 14 37.57 -21.62 -8.67
N ILE A 15 36.70 -22.60 -8.95
CA ILE A 15 35.28 -22.36 -9.28
C ILE A 15 34.35 -22.66 -8.08
N THR A 16 34.89 -23.08 -6.93
CA THR A 16 34.09 -23.25 -5.71
C THR A 16 33.84 -21.89 -5.07
N ASP A 17 32.78 -21.22 -5.51
CA ASP A 17 31.90 -20.32 -4.73
C ASP A 17 31.15 -19.36 -5.66
N ILE A 18 30.62 -19.84 -6.78
CA ILE A 18 29.53 -19.11 -7.43
C ILE A 18 28.27 -19.38 -6.60
N SER A 19 28.10 -18.60 -5.53
CA SER A 19 26.82 -18.45 -4.85
C SER A 19 25.84 -17.73 -5.78
N VAL A 20 25.42 -18.39 -6.86
CA VAL A 20 24.28 -17.94 -7.66
C VAL A 20 23.05 -18.18 -6.80
N LYS A 21 22.64 -17.17 -6.02
CA LYS A 21 21.28 -17.12 -5.50
C LYS A 21 20.35 -16.86 -6.68
N ALA A 22 20.06 -17.90 -7.46
CA ALA A 22 19.22 -17.82 -8.66
C ALA A 22 17.79 -17.34 -8.33
N GLN A 23 17.36 -17.50 -7.08
CA GLN A 23 16.15 -16.94 -6.52
C GLN A 23 16.52 -16.58 -5.09
N ASN A 24 16.58 -15.29 -4.76
CA ASN A 24 16.51 -14.91 -3.36
C ASN A 24 15.23 -15.56 -2.82
N TRP A 25 15.28 -16.27 -1.68
CA TRP A 25 14.08 -16.73 -0.97
C TRP A 25 13.33 -15.52 -0.40
N GLY A 26 12.92 -14.63 -1.30
CA GLY A 26 12.00 -13.56 -1.06
C GLY A 26 10.61 -14.07 -1.35
N CYS A 27 9.68 -13.59 -0.56
CA CYS A 27 8.24 -13.57 -0.78
C CYS A 27 7.78 -12.89 -2.10
N TYR A 28 8.67 -12.64 -3.07
CA TYR A 28 8.39 -11.95 -4.33
C TYR A 28 8.77 -12.83 -5.52
N ASP A 29 7.86 -12.98 -6.47
CA ASP A 29 8.01 -13.75 -7.70
C ASP A 29 7.50 -12.91 -8.88
N SER A 30 8.42 -12.45 -9.71
CA SER A 30 8.10 -11.64 -10.90
C SER A 30 7.25 -12.38 -11.93
N LEU A 31 7.23 -13.72 -11.92
CA LEU A 31 6.40 -14.52 -12.83
C LEU A 31 4.91 -14.49 -12.44
N LEU A 32 4.58 -14.01 -11.24
CA LEU A 32 3.20 -13.82 -10.80
C LEU A 32 2.62 -12.45 -11.16
N ILE A 33 3.43 -11.51 -11.66
CA ILE A 33 2.91 -10.19 -12.04
C ILE A 33 1.86 -10.33 -13.13
N ASN A 34 0.66 -9.82 -12.87
CA ASN A 34 -0.45 -9.81 -13.82
C ASN A 34 -1.28 -8.54 -13.69
N ILE A 35 -0.93 -7.54 -14.49
CA ILE A 35 -1.59 -6.21 -14.52
C ILE A 35 -3.05 -6.31 -14.98
N GLY A 36 -3.41 -7.34 -15.76
CA GLY A 36 -4.76 -7.56 -16.29
C GLY A 36 -5.63 -8.51 -15.45
N ALA A 37 -5.13 -8.99 -14.32
CA ALA A 37 -5.88 -9.91 -13.48
C ALA A 37 -7.09 -9.22 -12.84
N PHE A 38 -8.21 -9.93 -12.83
CA PHE A 38 -9.42 -9.46 -12.16
C PHE A 38 -9.31 -9.71 -10.65
N CYS A 39 -9.48 -8.66 -9.86
CA CYS A 39 -9.60 -8.71 -8.40
C CYS A 39 -10.91 -8.07 -7.94
N ILE A 40 -11.52 -8.66 -6.92
CA ILE A 40 -12.66 -8.04 -6.23
C ILE A 40 -12.15 -6.74 -5.57
N PRO A 41 -12.84 -5.59 -5.73
CA PRO A 41 -12.35 -4.29 -5.28
C PRO A 41 -12.54 -4.04 -3.78
N ASP A 42 -12.99 -5.03 -3.02
CA ASP A 42 -13.18 -4.95 -1.57
C ASP A 42 -11.88 -4.58 -0.87
N TYR A 43 -12.02 -3.74 0.15
CA TYR A 43 -10.89 -3.27 0.94
C TYR A 43 -10.77 -4.13 2.21
N ASP A 44 -9.98 -5.19 2.07
CA ASP A 44 -9.58 -6.12 3.13
C ASP A 44 -8.06 -6.19 3.11
N PRO A 45 -7.39 -5.16 3.67
CA PRO A 45 -5.99 -4.94 3.40
C PRO A 45 -5.12 -6.08 3.90
N VAL A 46 -4.05 -6.32 3.15
CA VAL A 46 -2.97 -7.20 3.56
C VAL A 46 -1.65 -6.45 3.46
N CYS A 47 -0.76 -6.71 4.40
CA CYS A 47 0.58 -6.21 4.34
C CYS A 47 1.46 -7.24 3.66
N ALA A 48 2.04 -6.88 2.53
CA ALA A 48 3.02 -7.71 1.87
C ALA A 48 4.39 -7.55 2.52
N CYS A 49 5.25 -8.52 2.26
CA CYS A 49 6.61 -8.54 2.81
C CYS A 49 7.54 -7.41 2.32
N ASN A 50 7.14 -6.62 1.31
CA ASN A 50 7.84 -5.37 0.95
C ASN A 50 7.52 -4.21 1.91
N GLY A 51 6.64 -4.43 2.89
CA GLY A 51 6.18 -3.38 3.79
C GLY A 51 5.10 -2.49 3.20
N GLU A 52 4.52 -2.85 2.04
CA GLU A 52 3.43 -2.10 1.43
C GLU A 52 2.06 -2.75 1.71
N THR A 53 1.09 -1.89 1.99
CA THR A 53 -0.30 -2.31 2.21
C THR A 53 -1.01 -2.43 0.87
N TYR A 54 -1.46 -3.64 0.55
CA TYR A 54 -2.29 -3.90 -0.62
C TYR A 54 -3.75 -3.93 -0.21
N ARG A 55 -4.63 -3.49 -1.12
CA ARG A 55 -6.09 -3.46 -0.94
C ARG A 55 -6.67 -4.79 -0.46
N ASN A 56 -6.15 -5.89 -1.00
CA ASN A 56 -6.41 -7.26 -0.54
C ASN A 56 -5.36 -8.21 -1.14
N TYR A 57 -5.44 -9.49 -0.73
CA TYR A 57 -4.50 -10.54 -1.14
C TYR A 57 -4.39 -10.72 -2.67
N CYS A 58 -5.47 -10.49 -3.43
CA CYS A 58 -5.46 -10.63 -4.88
C CYS A 58 -4.54 -9.58 -5.52
N PHE A 59 -4.65 -8.33 -5.07
CA PHE A 59 -3.77 -7.25 -5.55
C PHE A 59 -2.31 -7.50 -5.18
N ALA A 60 -2.02 -7.96 -3.95
CA ALA A 60 -0.65 -8.30 -3.53
C ALA A 60 -0.06 -9.42 -4.41
N LYS A 61 -0.82 -10.49 -4.64
CA LYS A 61 -0.39 -11.63 -5.45
C LYS A 61 -0.11 -11.25 -6.90
N ASN A 62 -0.98 -10.46 -7.51
CA ASN A 62 -0.84 -10.03 -8.90
C ASN A 62 0.23 -8.96 -9.10
N ASP A 63 0.75 -8.39 -8.01
CA ASP A 63 1.95 -7.55 -8.00
C ASP A 63 3.23 -8.35 -7.73
N GLY A 64 3.13 -9.68 -7.61
CA GLY A 64 4.26 -10.59 -7.44
C GLY A 64 4.48 -11.09 -6.02
N TYR A 65 3.71 -10.66 -5.01
CA TYR A 65 3.95 -11.01 -3.61
C TYR A 65 3.18 -12.25 -3.15
N GLN A 66 3.91 -13.23 -2.62
CA GLN A 66 3.37 -14.53 -2.18
C GLN A 66 3.25 -14.66 -0.66
N GLN A 67 3.88 -13.78 0.11
CA GLN A 67 3.74 -13.75 1.57
C GLN A 67 3.21 -12.40 2.01
N TYR A 68 2.12 -12.46 2.76
CA TYR A 68 1.42 -11.31 3.30
C TYR A 68 0.68 -11.70 4.58
N TYR A 69 0.47 -10.73 5.45
CA TYR A 69 -0.30 -10.89 6.68
C TYR A 69 -1.56 -10.03 6.63
N ASN A 70 -2.60 -10.46 7.35
CA ASN A 70 -3.86 -9.74 7.40
C ASN A 70 -3.68 -8.38 8.10
N GLY A 71 -4.30 -7.34 7.54
CA GLY A 71 -4.20 -5.98 8.05
C GLY A 71 -3.22 -5.13 7.25
N ILE A 72 -3.04 -3.89 7.70
CA ILE A 72 -2.14 -2.90 7.11
C ILE A 72 -0.72 -3.07 7.66
N CYS A 73 0.28 -2.57 6.92
CA CYS A 73 1.69 -2.59 7.38
C CYS A 73 1.97 -1.53 8.43
N GLU A 74 1.37 -0.36 8.25
CA GLU A 74 1.67 0.83 9.02
C GLU A 74 0.64 1.06 10.15
N LEU A 75 0.68 2.20 10.83
CA LEU A 75 -0.26 2.52 11.92
C LEU A 75 -1.65 2.87 11.43
N ILE A 76 -1.77 3.40 10.21
CA ILE A 76 -3.02 3.89 9.63
C ILE A 76 -3.05 3.68 8.12
N ASP A 77 -4.21 3.32 7.59
CA ASP A 77 -4.53 3.45 6.16
C ASP A 77 -6.03 3.71 6.01
N PHE A 78 -6.46 4.19 4.85
CA PHE A 78 -7.89 4.33 4.57
C PHE A 78 -8.22 4.14 3.10
N ASN A 79 -9.39 3.59 2.79
CA ASN A 79 -9.87 3.49 1.42
C ASN A 79 -10.94 4.55 1.14
N ILE A 80 -10.81 5.25 0.00
CA ILE A 80 -11.89 6.07 -0.55
C ILE A 80 -12.75 5.16 -1.43
N LYS A 81 -14.00 4.92 -1.05
CA LYS A 81 -14.84 3.91 -1.74
C LYS A 81 -15.15 4.26 -3.19
N THR A 82 -15.39 5.54 -3.48
CA THR A 82 -15.79 6.01 -4.79
C THR A 82 -15.02 7.26 -5.17
N ASN A 83 -14.54 7.31 -6.41
CA ASN A 83 -13.87 8.48 -6.98
C ASN A 83 -14.18 8.52 -8.48
N PRO A 84 -14.83 9.58 -9.03
CA PRO A 84 -15.15 10.87 -8.40
C PRO A 84 -16.26 10.83 -7.34
N VAL A 85 -16.28 11.82 -6.45
CA VAL A 85 -17.24 11.99 -5.36
C VAL A 85 -18.26 13.08 -5.69
N LEU A 86 -19.53 12.83 -5.35
CA LEU A 86 -20.65 13.75 -5.60
C LEU A 86 -21.07 14.54 -4.35
N HIS A 87 -21.67 13.88 -3.37
CA HIS A 87 -22.26 14.53 -2.20
C HIS A 87 -21.61 14.09 -0.90
N ASN A 88 -21.32 12.80 -0.75
CA ASN A 88 -20.74 12.23 0.46
C ASN A 88 -19.45 11.48 0.10
N LEU A 89 -18.36 11.88 0.72
CA LEU A 89 -17.10 11.15 0.70
C LEU A 89 -17.19 10.00 1.70
N GLU A 90 -17.09 8.77 1.22
CA GLU A 90 -17.06 7.58 2.07
C GLU A 90 -15.64 7.05 2.22
N LEU A 91 -15.18 7.00 3.47
CA LEU A 91 -13.87 6.48 3.87
C LEU A 91 -14.05 5.17 4.67
N ASP A 92 -13.27 4.14 4.37
CA ASP A 92 -13.06 2.99 5.25
C ASP A 92 -11.68 3.17 5.91
N LEU A 93 -11.67 3.65 7.15
CA LEU A 93 -10.48 3.95 7.93
C LEU A 93 -10.11 2.74 8.80
N ILE A 94 -8.83 2.37 8.78
CA ILE A 94 -8.28 1.28 9.58
C ILE A 94 -6.96 1.71 10.22
N THR A 95 -6.72 1.24 11.44
CA THR A 95 -5.47 1.42 12.17
C THR A 95 -4.98 0.06 12.67
N SER A 96 -3.66 -0.16 12.72
CA SER A 96 -3.11 -1.45 13.18
C SER A 96 -3.25 -1.67 14.68
N GLN A 97 -3.44 -0.58 15.43
CA GLN A 97 -3.77 -0.58 16.84
C GLN A 97 -4.84 0.47 17.13
N GLU A 98 -5.58 0.30 18.23
CA GLU A 98 -6.58 1.27 18.63
C GLU A 98 -5.91 2.62 18.95
N GLY A 99 -6.37 3.69 18.32
CA GLY A 99 -5.78 5.01 18.55
C GLY A 99 -6.54 6.16 17.92
N ASN A 100 -6.03 7.37 18.16
CA ASN A 100 -6.72 8.58 17.76
C ASN A 100 -6.28 9.05 16.37
N VAL A 101 -7.24 9.47 15.56
CA VAL A 101 -7.02 9.90 14.18
C VAL A 101 -7.57 11.30 13.95
N THR A 102 -6.76 12.18 13.38
CA THR A 102 -7.21 13.47 12.86
C THR A 102 -7.35 13.39 11.36
N ILE A 103 -8.48 13.83 10.82
CA ILE A 103 -8.69 13.93 9.37
C ILE A 103 -8.78 15.41 8.99
N HIS A 104 -8.04 15.79 7.96
CA HIS A 104 -8.22 17.06 7.26
C HIS A 104 -8.56 16.79 5.79
N ILE A 105 -9.45 17.60 5.22
CA ILE A 105 -9.62 17.67 3.77
C ILE A 105 -9.16 19.04 3.31
N VAL A 106 -8.21 19.03 2.39
CA VAL A 106 -7.65 20.24 1.79
C VAL A 106 -7.85 20.21 0.27
N ASP A 107 -8.02 21.38 -0.35
CA ASP A 107 -7.91 21.48 -1.79
C ASP A 107 -6.43 21.42 -2.24
N TRP A 108 -6.21 21.46 -3.56
CA TRP A 108 -4.85 21.44 -4.13
C TRP A 108 -4.02 22.71 -3.85
N TYR A 109 -4.65 23.81 -3.42
CA TYR A 109 -3.97 25.02 -2.97
C TYR A 109 -3.63 24.99 -1.47
N GLY A 110 -4.09 23.97 -0.74
CA GLY A 110 -3.89 23.81 0.70
C GLY A 110 -4.94 24.50 1.58
N LYS A 111 -6.04 25.01 1.01
CA LYS A 111 -7.16 25.53 1.80
C LYS A 111 -7.88 24.37 2.47
N VAL A 112 -8.11 24.47 3.78
CA VAL A 112 -8.82 23.45 4.57
C VAL A 112 -10.33 23.61 4.40
N TYR A 113 -11.01 22.53 4.01
CA TYR A 113 -12.47 22.45 3.84
C TYR A 113 -13.14 21.63 4.95
N TYR A 114 -12.41 20.69 5.56
CA TYR A 114 -12.91 19.86 6.65
C TYR A 114 -11.77 19.51 7.60
N GLN A 115 -12.08 19.44 8.89
CA GLN A 115 -11.20 18.95 9.93
C GLN A 115 -12.02 18.31 11.04
N ASP A 116 -11.63 17.12 11.48
CA ASP A 116 -12.27 16.45 12.61
C ASP A 116 -11.29 15.49 13.32
N PHE A 117 -11.63 15.12 14.55
CA PHE A 117 -10.83 14.25 15.41
C PHE A 117 -11.65 13.04 15.88
N PHE A 118 -11.08 11.85 15.70
CA PHE A 118 -11.70 10.59 16.04
C PHE A 118 -10.90 9.87 17.13
N TYR A 119 -11.60 9.42 18.18
CA TYR A 119 -11.01 8.72 19.31
C TYR A 119 -11.13 7.20 19.17
N GLY A 120 -10.10 6.45 19.58
CA GLY A 120 -10.17 4.99 19.72
C GLY A 120 -10.57 4.25 18.43
N ILE A 121 -10.02 4.67 17.29
CA ILE A 121 -10.27 4.00 16.02
C ILE A 121 -9.44 2.72 15.95
N ASN A 122 -10.09 1.64 15.53
CA ASN A 122 -9.46 0.42 15.01
C ASN A 122 -9.88 0.21 13.55
N ARG A 123 -11.20 0.14 13.31
CA ARG A 123 -11.81 0.22 11.97
C ARG A 123 -13.10 1.02 12.03
N ARG A 124 -13.30 1.98 11.12
CA ARG A 124 -14.51 2.79 11.06
C ARG A 124 -14.82 3.25 9.64
N GLN A 125 -16.08 3.15 9.26
CA GLN A 125 -16.59 3.80 8.07
C GLN A 125 -17.03 5.24 8.41
N ILE A 126 -16.50 6.22 7.69
CA ILE A 126 -16.76 7.65 7.90
C ILE A 126 -17.41 8.20 6.64
N GLN A 127 -18.50 8.95 6.82
CA GLN A 127 -19.17 9.68 5.75
C GLN A 127 -19.03 11.17 6.00
N ILE A 128 -18.44 11.88 5.03
CA ILE A 128 -18.21 13.32 5.12
C ILE A 128 -19.02 14.01 4.02
N PRO A 129 -19.96 14.91 4.36
CA PRO A 129 -20.70 15.66 3.35
C PRO A 129 -19.75 16.65 2.67
N VAL A 130 -19.54 16.46 1.38
CA VAL A 130 -18.73 17.30 0.49
C VAL A 130 -19.59 18.02 -0.54
N GLY A 131 -20.93 17.98 -0.43
CA GLY A 131 -21.84 18.59 -1.40
C GLY A 131 -21.60 20.08 -1.64
N ASN A 132 -21.15 20.81 -0.60
CA ASN A 132 -20.84 22.24 -0.66
C ASN A 132 -19.40 22.54 -1.13
N PHE A 133 -18.61 21.53 -1.48
CA PHE A 133 -17.24 21.72 -1.95
C PHE A 133 -17.28 22.09 -3.43
N ASP A 134 -16.38 22.99 -3.83
CA ASP A 134 -16.16 23.32 -5.23
C ASP A 134 -15.73 22.08 -6.02
N GLN A 135 -15.98 22.07 -7.33
CA GLN A 135 -15.45 21.02 -8.21
C GLN A 135 -13.91 21.13 -8.28
N GLY A 136 -13.20 20.02 -8.06
CA GLY A 136 -11.75 20.02 -8.08
C GLY A 136 -11.11 18.78 -7.47
N VAL A 137 -9.78 18.83 -7.34
CA VAL A 137 -8.99 17.80 -6.66
C VAL A 137 -8.81 18.19 -5.20
N PHE A 138 -9.11 17.25 -4.31
CA PHE A 138 -8.95 17.38 -2.88
C PHE A 138 -8.05 16.26 -2.35
N MET A 139 -7.39 16.53 -1.23
CA MET A 139 -6.56 15.57 -0.51
C MET A 139 -7.17 15.34 0.87
N VAL A 140 -7.40 14.08 1.20
CA VAL A 140 -7.68 13.63 2.56
C VAL A 140 -6.33 13.35 3.21
N ILE A 141 -6.06 14.04 4.30
CA ILE A 141 -4.87 13.86 5.13
C ILE A 141 -5.35 13.23 6.43
N ALA A 142 -5.04 11.95 6.64
CA ALA A 142 -5.34 11.24 7.87
C ALA A 142 -4.05 11.09 8.69
N ARG A 143 -4.08 11.52 9.95
CA ARG A 143 -2.93 11.47 10.86
C ARG A 143 -3.26 10.60 12.07
N PHE A 144 -2.41 9.63 12.38
CA PHE A 144 -2.48 8.82 13.59
C PHE A 144 -1.57 9.41 14.67
N GLY A 145 -2.16 10.09 15.67
CA GLY A 145 -1.41 10.85 16.67
C GLY A 145 -0.47 11.89 16.04
N ASP A 146 0.82 11.84 16.38
CA ASP A 146 1.91 12.60 15.73
C ASP A 146 2.90 11.68 14.98
N LEU A 147 2.56 10.41 14.83
CA LEU A 147 3.50 9.37 14.39
C LEU A 147 3.49 9.19 12.88
N GLU A 148 2.30 9.17 12.28
CA GLU A 148 2.14 8.81 10.88
C GLU A 148 1.05 9.61 10.19
N VAL A 149 1.26 9.88 8.90
CA VAL A 149 0.35 10.62 8.02
C VAL A 149 0.17 9.84 6.73
N VAL A 150 -1.09 9.55 6.37
CA VAL A 150 -1.47 9.00 5.07
C VAL A 150 -2.28 10.03 4.30
N VAL A 151 -1.94 10.22 3.02
CA VAL A 151 -2.61 11.16 2.13
C VAL A 151 -3.17 10.43 0.92
N LYS A 152 -4.46 10.61 0.65
CA LYS A 152 -5.10 10.12 -0.58
C LYS A 152 -5.93 11.22 -1.21
N LYS A 153 -5.91 11.29 -2.54
CA LYS A 153 -6.66 12.29 -3.31
C LYS A 153 -8.01 11.76 -3.80
N PHE A 154 -9.00 12.63 -3.87
CA PHE A 154 -10.24 12.38 -4.60
C PHE A 154 -10.61 13.57 -5.48
N VAL A 155 -11.46 13.33 -6.46
CA VAL A 155 -12.00 14.37 -7.33
C VAL A 155 -13.44 14.63 -6.92
N LYS A 156 -13.77 15.88 -6.58
CA LYS A 156 -15.14 16.34 -6.40
C LYS A 156 -15.68 16.83 -7.73
N ILE A 157 -16.87 16.36 -8.12
CA ILE A 157 -17.60 16.88 -9.29
C ILE A 157 -18.99 17.37 -8.86
N ALA A 158 -19.52 18.34 -9.57
CA ALA A 158 -20.91 18.76 -9.47
C ALA A 158 -21.72 18.06 -10.58
N ILE A 159 -22.90 17.54 -10.24
CA ILE A 159 -23.94 17.14 -11.20
C ILE A 159 -25.07 18.15 -11.05
#